data_AF-A0A3P7R7W6-F1
#
_entry.id   AF-A0A3P7R7W6-F1
#
_cell.length_a   1.000
_cell.length_b   1.000
_cell.length_c   1.000
_cell.angle_alpha   90.00
_cell.angle_beta   90.00
_cell.angle_gamma   90.00
#
_symmetry.space_group_name_H-M   'P 1'
#
loop_
_entity.id
_entity.type
_entity.pdbx_description
1 polymer ?
#
loop_
_entity_poly.entity_id
_entity_poly.type
_entity_poly.pdbx_seq_one_letter_code
_entity_poly.pdbx_strand_id
1 'polypeptide(L)'
;MEAHPAFATDDYQWSEGLISASRLVAAAVHQLCEAANALVQGHSSEEKLISAAKQVASSTAHLLVACKVKSDLDSRAMQRLQSAGHAVKTATEHLVMAARSAIHEDERTLIISQRMVSGIAQVMDAQEQVLRKERELIEARGKLAALNKARYERGMSPNTDH
;
A
#
# COMPACT_ATOMS: atom_id res chain seq x y z
N MET A 1 14.15 -45.94 17.33
CA MET A 1 13.48 -44.80 17.98
C MET A 1 13.28 -43.76 16.88
N GLU A 2 12.08 -43.74 16.31
CA GLU A 2 11.76 -43.07 15.05
C GLU A 2 11.65 -41.54 15.23
N ALA A 3 12.34 -40.78 14.38
CA ALA A 3 12.23 -39.33 14.30
C ALA A 3 10.86 -38.98 13.71
N HIS A 4 10.11 -38.13 14.41
CA HIS A 4 8.70 -37.89 14.17
C HIS A 4 8.46 -37.00 12.92
N PRO A 5 7.58 -37.40 11.98
CA PRO A 5 7.29 -36.65 10.76
C PRO A 5 6.48 -35.34 10.96
N ALA A 6 5.93 -35.09 12.15
CA ALA A 6 5.13 -33.90 12.44
C ALA A 6 5.95 -32.59 12.52
N PHE A 7 7.23 -32.66 12.89
CA PHE A 7 8.10 -31.47 12.97
C PHE A 7 8.49 -30.92 11.60
N ALA A 8 8.63 -31.78 10.58
CA ALA A 8 8.96 -31.36 9.22
C ALA A 8 7.85 -30.51 8.59
N THR A 9 6.59 -30.82 8.92
CA THR A 9 5.41 -30.08 8.45
C THR A 9 5.28 -28.68 9.06
N ASP A 10 5.63 -28.49 10.33
CA ASP A 10 5.51 -27.19 11.01
C ASP A 10 6.64 -26.22 10.61
N ASP A 11 7.86 -26.74 10.40
CA ASP A 11 8.95 -25.96 9.81
C ASP A 11 8.64 -25.58 8.35
N TYR A 12 8.07 -26.51 7.58
CA TYR A 12 7.66 -26.26 6.19
C TYR A 12 6.59 -25.16 6.11
N GLN A 13 5.51 -25.24 6.90
CA GLN A 13 4.44 -24.24 6.91
C GLN A 13 4.93 -22.84 7.31
N TRP A 14 5.80 -22.77 8.34
CA TRP A 14 6.42 -21.51 8.72
C TRP A 14 7.30 -20.94 7.60
N SER A 15 8.10 -21.79 6.94
CA SER A 15 8.98 -21.37 5.86
C SER A 15 8.20 -20.84 4.65
N GLU A 16 7.10 -21.50 4.25
CA GLU A 16 6.21 -21.03 3.19
C GLU A 16 5.51 -19.72 3.56
N GLY A 17 5.10 -19.57 4.82
CA GLY A 17 4.57 -18.32 5.37
C GLY A 17 5.58 -17.17 5.28
N LEU A 18 6.85 -17.46 5.58
CA LEU A 18 7.93 -16.48 5.49
C LEU A 18 8.26 -16.11 4.04
N ILE A 19 8.32 -17.08 3.13
CA ILE A 19 8.59 -16.88 1.70
C ILE A 19 7.47 -16.05 1.08
N SER A 20 6.21 -16.39 1.38
CA SER A 20 5.05 -15.65 0.86
C SER A 20 4.99 -14.21 1.37
N ALA A 21 5.25 -13.97 2.66
CA ALA A 21 5.37 -12.63 3.22
C ALA A 21 6.50 -11.83 2.54
N SER A 22 7.64 -12.45 2.27
CA SER A 22 8.77 -11.82 1.59
C SER A 22 8.43 -11.43 0.14
N ARG A 23 7.73 -12.32 -0.59
CA ARG A 23 7.22 -12.02 -1.94
C ARG A 23 6.22 -10.87 -1.94
N LEU A 24 5.36 -10.80 -0.92
CA LEU A 24 4.39 -9.70 -0.76
C LEU A 24 5.09 -8.35 -0.57
N VAL A 25 6.15 -8.31 0.25
CA VAL A 25 6.97 -7.10 0.44
C VAL A 25 7.62 -6.69 -0.88
N ALA A 26 8.24 -7.61 -1.60
CA ALA A 26 8.87 -7.33 -2.89
C ALA A 26 7.87 -6.75 -3.91
N ALA A 27 6.67 -7.34 -4.01
CA ALA A 27 5.61 -6.86 -4.89
C ALA A 27 5.11 -5.46 -4.48
N ALA A 28 4.93 -5.21 -3.18
CA ALA A 28 4.52 -3.90 -2.68
C ALA A 28 5.57 -2.81 -2.96
N VAL A 29 6.86 -3.11 -2.78
CA VAL A 29 7.95 -2.18 -3.08
C VAL A 29 8.03 -1.90 -4.58
N HIS A 30 7.84 -2.92 -5.42
CA HIS A 30 7.79 -2.73 -6.87
C HIS A 30 6.65 -1.78 -7.28
N GLN A 31 5.45 -2.01 -6.75
CA GLN A 31 4.29 -1.13 -6.98
C GLN A 31 4.53 0.30 -6.49
N LEU A 32 5.25 0.47 -5.38
CA LEU A 32 5.65 1.79 -4.88
C LEU A 32 6.58 2.51 -5.86
N CYS A 33 7.59 1.81 -6.40
CA CYS A 33 8.50 2.36 -7.40
C CYS A 33 7.75 2.75 -8.69
N GLU A 34 6.84 1.90 -9.16
CA GLU A 34 6.00 2.21 -10.32
C GLU A 34 5.11 3.44 -10.07
N ALA A 35 4.46 3.51 -8.91
CA ALA A 35 3.62 4.66 -8.55
C ALA A 35 4.44 5.95 -8.44
N ALA A 36 5.64 5.90 -7.86
CA ALA A 36 6.54 7.05 -7.74
C ALA A 36 7.03 7.52 -9.11
N ASN A 37 7.49 6.60 -9.97
CA ASN A 37 7.93 6.93 -11.33
C ASN A 37 6.79 7.52 -12.17
N ALA A 38 5.60 6.93 -12.09
CA ALA A 38 4.43 7.45 -12.79
C ALA A 38 4.01 8.83 -12.25
N LEU A 39 4.12 9.09 -10.95
CA LEU A 39 3.82 10.41 -10.39
C LEU A 39 4.78 11.48 -10.90
N VAL A 40 6.08 11.20 -10.91
CA VAL A 40 7.11 12.13 -11.42
C VAL A 40 6.88 12.47 -12.90
N GLN A 41 6.31 11.54 -13.67
CA GLN A 41 5.94 11.75 -15.08
C GLN A 41 4.58 12.42 -15.27
N GLY A 42 3.82 12.68 -14.20
CA GLY A 42 2.46 13.23 -14.27
C GLY A 42 1.39 12.22 -14.74
N HIS A 43 1.68 10.91 -14.61
CA HIS A 43 0.82 9.81 -15.03
C HIS A 43 0.16 9.05 -13.86
N SER A 44 0.32 9.54 -12.63
CA SER A 44 -0.26 8.97 -11.41
C SER A 44 -0.64 10.09 -10.46
N SER A 45 -1.48 9.79 -9.47
CA SER A 45 -1.83 10.70 -8.39
C SER A 45 -1.03 10.40 -7.12
N GLU A 46 -0.93 11.41 -6.26
CA GLU A 46 -0.34 11.35 -4.93
C GLU A 46 -1.08 10.33 -4.05
N GLU A 47 -2.39 10.14 -4.21
CA GLU A 47 -3.16 9.13 -3.47
C GLU A 47 -2.74 7.70 -3.82
N LYS A 48 -2.39 7.44 -5.09
CA LYS A 48 -1.87 6.14 -5.51
C LYS A 48 -0.49 5.89 -4.88
N LEU A 49 0.36 6.92 -4.83
CA LEU A 49 1.66 6.85 -4.14
C LEU A 49 1.48 6.59 -2.63
N ILE A 50 0.57 7.31 -1.97
CA ILE A 50 0.22 7.11 -0.55
C ILE A 50 -0.26 5.69 -0.29
N SER A 51 -1.11 5.16 -1.18
CA SER A 51 -1.66 3.81 -1.04
C SER A 51 -0.57 2.75 -1.17
N ALA A 52 0.33 2.88 -2.15
CA ALA A 52 1.47 1.98 -2.32
C ALA A 52 2.42 2.04 -1.10
N ALA A 53 2.70 3.24 -0.58
CA ALA A 53 3.55 3.41 0.60
C ALA A 53 2.98 2.70 1.84
N LYS A 54 1.67 2.84 2.07
CA LYS A 54 0.97 2.13 3.16
C LYS A 54 1.02 0.61 2.99
N GLN A 55 0.93 0.12 1.76
CA GLN A 55 1.02 -1.31 1.46
C GLN A 55 2.43 -1.87 1.74
N VAL A 56 3.49 -1.09 1.46
CA VAL A 56 4.87 -1.44 1.84
C VAL A 56 5.01 -1.53 3.36
N ALA A 57 4.48 -0.55 4.11
CA ALA A 57 4.52 -0.58 5.56
C ALA A 57 3.79 -1.80 6.14
N SER A 58 2.59 -2.09 5.62
CA SER A 58 1.75 -3.22 6.05
C SER A 58 2.40 -4.57 5.75
N SER A 59 2.88 -4.78 4.52
CA SER A 59 3.57 -6.03 4.13
C SER A 59 4.86 -6.24 4.93
N THR A 60 5.61 -5.17 5.20
CA THR A 60 6.83 -5.24 6.04
C THR A 60 6.47 -5.61 7.48
N ALA A 61 5.44 -5.01 8.06
CA ALA A 61 4.96 -5.38 9.39
C ALA A 61 4.55 -6.86 9.46
N HIS A 62 3.85 -7.35 8.42
CA HIS A 62 3.45 -8.75 8.34
C HIS A 62 4.67 -9.69 8.26
N LEU A 63 5.68 -9.33 7.46
CA LEU A 63 6.95 -10.07 7.39
C LEU A 63 7.65 -10.12 8.76
N LEU A 64 7.71 -8.99 9.48
CA LEU A 64 8.31 -8.96 10.82
C LEU A 64 7.58 -9.88 11.81
N VAL A 65 6.25 -9.94 11.74
CA VAL A 65 5.45 -10.86 12.57
C VAL A 65 5.75 -12.31 12.19
N ALA A 66 5.80 -12.63 10.90
CA ALA A 66 6.15 -13.98 10.43
C ALA A 66 7.56 -14.41 10.88
N CYS A 67 8.54 -13.50 10.85
CA CYS A 67 9.88 -13.77 11.35
C CYS A 67 9.91 -14.07 12.86
N LYS A 68 9.08 -13.38 13.67
CA LYS A 68 9.09 -13.52 15.14
C LYS A 68 8.66 -14.91 15.66
N VAL A 69 7.92 -15.69 14.87
CA VAL A 69 7.31 -16.95 15.33
C VAL A 69 8.35 -18.00 15.74
N LYS A 70 9.45 -18.12 14.98
CA LYS A 70 10.54 -19.09 15.22
C LYS A 70 11.92 -18.45 15.42
N SER A 71 12.01 -17.12 15.45
CA SER A 71 13.29 -16.42 15.65
C SER A 71 13.55 -16.15 17.13
N ASP A 72 14.81 -16.33 17.53
CA ASP A 72 15.30 -15.80 18.81
C ASP A 72 15.26 -14.26 18.80
N LEU A 73 14.46 -13.68 19.69
CA LEU A 73 14.21 -12.25 19.77
C LEU A 73 15.45 -11.45 20.20
N ASP A 74 16.36 -12.08 20.94
CA ASP A 74 17.59 -11.46 21.40
C ASP A 74 18.74 -11.61 20.39
N SER A 75 18.51 -12.35 19.30
CA SER A 75 19.50 -12.51 18.25
C SER A 75 19.82 -11.18 17.56
N ARG A 76 21.11 -10.97 17.25
CA ARG A 76 21.56 -9.79 16.49
C ARG A 76 20.84 -9.67 15.14
N ALA A 77 20.47 -10.79 14.51
CA ALA A 77 19.72 -10.80 13.26
C ALA A 77 18.30 -10.22 13.45
N MET A 78 17.58 -10.64 14.49
CA MET A 78 16.24 -10.16 14.78
C MET A 78 16.23 -8.68 15.18
N GLN A 79 17.22 -8.23 15.96
CA GLN A 79 17.39 -6.82 16.32
C GLN A 79 17.61 -5.94 15.07
N ARG A 80 18.52 -6.36 14.17
CA ARG A 80 18.74 -5.66 12.89
C ARG A 80 17.47 -5.63 12.05
N LEU A 81 16.74 -6.73 12.00
CA LEU A 81 15.49 -6.82 11.25
C LEU A 81 14.41 -5.88 11.82
N GLN A 82 14.26 -5.79 13.14
CA GLN A 82 13.35 -4.81 13.77
C GLN A 82 13.76 -3.38 13.46
N SER A 83 15.06 -3.04 13.53
CA SER A 83 15.53 -1.70 13.18
C SER A 83 15.25 -1.35 11.71
N ALA A 84 15.45 -2.30 10.80
CA ALA A 84 15.16 -2.11 9.38
C ALA A 84 13.65 -1.92 9.14
N GLY A 85 12.82 -2.74 9.79
CA GLY A 85 11.37 -2.63 9.74
C GLY A 85 10.86 -1.28 10.27
N HIS A 86 11.45 -0.78 11.36
CA HIS A 86 11.13 0.54 11.89
C HIS A 86 11.53 1.65 10.92
N ALA A 87 12.74 1.57 10.33
CA ALA A 87 13.18 2.53 9.32
C ALA A 87 12.24 2.56 8.09
N VAL A 88 11.78 1.40 7.63
CA VAL A 88 10.78 1.32 6.54
C VAL A 88 9.48 2.01 6.94
N LYS A 89 8.96 1.72 8.14
CA LYS A 89 7.75 2.38 8.65
C LYS A 89 7.90 3.91 8.63
N THR A 90 8.96 4.43 9.26
CA THR A 90 9.21 5.88 9.32
C THR A 90 9.36 6.49 7.93
N ALA A 91 10.10 5.84 7.03
CA ALA A 91 10.27 6.33 5.65
C ALA A 91 8.92 6.39 4.91
N THR A 92 8.07 5.38 5.03
CA THR A 92 6.74 5.37 4.41
C THR A 92 5.81 6.42 5.02
N GLU A 93 5.89 6.69 6.33
CA GLU A 93 5.13 7.75 6.99
C GLU A 93 5.56 9.13 6.49
N HIS A 94 6.88 9.38 6.40
CA HIS A 94 7.42 10.61 5.83
C HIS A 94 6.97 10.81 4.39
N LEU A 95 7.00 9.76 3.57
CA LEU A 95 6.51 9.82 2.20
C LEU A 95 5.03 10.19 2.12
N VAL A 96 4.18 9.60 2.98
CA VAL A 96 2.75 9.92 3.04
C VAL A 96 2.53 11.38 3.45
N MET A 97 3.29 11.88 4.42
CA MET A 97 3.20 13.29 4.83
C MET A 97 3.60 14.23 3.69
N ALA A 98 4.70 13.94 3.00
CA ALA A 98 5.16 14.74 1.86
C ALA A 98 4.13 14.75 0.73
N ALA A 99 3.61 13.59 0.35
CA ALA A 99 2.59 13.47 -0.69
C ALA A 99 1.29 14.22 -0.33
N ARG A 100 0.85 14.18 0.93
CA ARG A 100 -0.32 14.96 1.40
C ARG A 100 -0.08 16.46 1.34
N SER A 101 1.13 16.90 1.68
CA SER A 101 1.50 18.32 1.62
C SER A 101 1.44 18.84 0.18
N ALA A 102 1.90 18.04 -0.79
CA ALA A 102 1.86 18.38 -2.21
C ALA A 102 0.42 18.57 -2.72
N ILE A 103 -0.51 17.67 -2.37
CA ILE A 103 -1.94 17.79 -2.73
C ILE A 103 -2.52 19.11 -2.21
N HIS A 104 -2.26 19.44 -0.94
CA HIS A 104 -2.82 20.62 -0.31
C HIS A 104 -2.25 21.94 -0.86
N GLU A 105 -0.99 21.93 -1.28
CA GLU A 105 -0.36 23.08 -1.93
C GLU A 105 -0.94 23.35 -3.31
N ASP A 106 -1.24 22.29 -4.08
CA ASP A 106 -1.90 22.40 -5.37
C ASP A 106 -3.35 22.92 -5.22
N GLU A 107 -4.13 22.36 -4.28
CA GLU A 107 -5.48 22.87 -3.99
C GLU A 107 -5.47 24.34 -3.56
N ARG A 108 -4.52 24.77 -2.72
CA ARG A 108 -4.38 26.18 -2.34
C ARG A 108 -4.06 27.09 -3.51
N THR A 109 -3.18 26.65 -4.41
CA THR A 109 -2.77 27.41 -5.59
C THR A 109 -3.96 27.61 -6.55
N LEU A 110 -4.76 26.56 -6.76
CA LEU A 110 -5.99 26.62 -7.54
C LEU A 110 -7.00 27.60 -6.94
N ILE A 111 -7.25 27.55 -5.63
CA ILE A 111 -8.19 28.45 -4.93
C ILE A 111 -7.77 29.93 -5.07
N ILE A 112 -6.48 30.23 -4.96
CA ILE A 112 -5.97 31.60 -5.10
C ILE A 112 -6.20 32.13 -6.53
N SER A 113 -5.92 31.30 -7.55
CA SER A 113 -6.15 31.66 -8.94
C SER A 113 -7.64 31.88 -9.24
N GLN A 114 -8.51 31.01 -8.72
CA GLN A 114 -9.95 31.08 -8.92
C GLN A 114 -10.57 32.32 -8.27
N ARG A 115 -10.06 32.77 -7.11
CA ARG A 115 -10.49 34.01 -6.41
C ARG A 115 -10.36 35.28 -7.26
N MET A 116 -9.55 35.27 -8.32
CA MET A 116 -9.34 36.40 -9.22
C MET A 116 -10.39 36.51 -10.36
N VAL A 117 -11.28 35.52 -10.52
CA VAL A 117 -12.30 35.47 -11.59
C VAL A 117 -13.69 35.79 -11.04
N SER A 118 -14.52 36.52 -11.79
CA SER A 118 -15.84 37.07 -11.36
C SER A 118 -16.82 36.09 -10.69
N GLY A 119 -17.64 36.60 -9.75
CA GLY A 119 -18.42 35.82 -8.77
C GLY A 119 -19.49 34.85 -9.27
N ILE A 120 -20.04 35.04 -10.48
CA ILE A 120 -21.02 34.07 -11.06
C ILE A 120 -20.29 32.88 -11.72
N ALA A 121 -19.19 33.16 -12.41
CA ALA A 121 -18.36 32.12 -13.02
C ALA A 121 -17.74 31.22 -11.93
N GLN A 122 -17.36 31.78 -10.79
CA GLN A 122 -16.88 31.02 -9.63
C GLN A 122 -17.90 30.02 -9.08
N VAL A 123 -19.17 30.42 -8.97
CA VAL A 123 -20.22 29.53 -8.46
C VAL A 123 -20.51 28.40 -9.43
N MET A 124 -20.59 28.71 -10.73
CA MET A 124 -20.81 27.69 -11.76
C MET A 124 -19.64 26.70 -11.86
N ASP A 125 -18.40 27.20 -11.84
CA ASP A 125 -17.19 26.37 -11.88
C ASP A 125 -17.05 25.51 -10.61
N ALA A 126 -17.36 26.06 -9.44
CA ALA A 126 -17.39 25.29 -8.20
C ALA A 126 -18.45 24.18 -8.22
N GLN A 127 -19.65 24.47 -8.76
CA GLN A 127 -20.71 23.46 -8.92
C GLN A 127 -20.31 22.36 -9.91
N GLU A 128 -19.67 22.71 -11.02
CA GLU A 128 -19.13 21.73 -11.98
C GLU A 128 -18.08 20.83 -11.31
N GLN A 129 -17.15 21.42 -10.55
CA GLN A 129 -16.13 20.64 -9.84
C GLN A 129 -16.71 19.67 -8.81
N VAL A 130 -17.76 20.07 -8.08
CA VAL A 130 -18.47 19.16 -7.15
C VAL A 130 -19.03 17.96 -7.90
N LEU A 131 -19.79 18.20 -8.97
CA LEU A 131 -20.41 17.13 -9.75
C LEU A 131 -19.37 16.17 -10.36
N ARG A 132 -18.25 16.71 -10.83
CA ARG A 132 -17.13 15.91 -11.34
C ARG A 132 -16.52 15.03 -10.25
N LYS A 133 -16.19 15.61 -9.09
CA LYS A 133 -15.60 14.86 -7.96
C LYS A 133 -16.55 13.77 -7.44
N GLU A 134 -17.86 14.02 -7.40
CA GLU A 134 -18.86 13.02 -7.02
C GLU A 134 -18.88 11.82 -7.97
N ARG A 135 -18.82 12.07 -9.28
CA ARG A 135 -18.78 11.01 -10.30
C ARG A 135 -17.48 10.19 -10.19
N GLU A 136 -16.34 10.87 -10.08
CA GLU A 136 -15.03 10.21 -9.91
C GLU A 136 -14.99 9.36 -8.64
N LEU A 137 -15.60 9.84 -7.54
CA LEU A 137 -15.70 9.10 -6.29
C LEU A 137 -16.50 7.80 -6.45
N ILE A 138 -17.64 7.84 -7.15
CA ILE A 138 -18.46 6.65 -7.42
C ILE A 138 -17.67 5.63 -8.25
N GLU A 139 -16.99 6.08 -9.29
CA GLU A 139 -16.18 5.21 -10.16
C GLU A 139 -15.01 4.58 -9.39
N ALA A 140 -14.28 5.36 -8.59
CA ALA A 140 -13.19 4.87 -7.76
C ALA A 140 -13.66 3.82 -6.75
N ARG A 141 -14.81 4.05 -6.10
CA ARG A 141 -15.44 3.07 -5.21
C ARG A 141 -15.80 1.78 -5.93
N GLY A 142 -16.35 1.86 -7.14
CA GLY A 142 -16.66 0.71 -7.99
C GLY A 142 -15.42 -0.12 -8.33
N LYS A 143 -14.35 0.54 -8.79
CA LYS A 143 -13.06 -0.11 -9.08
C LYS A 143 -12.47 -0.79 -7.84
N LEU A 144 -12.48 -0.12 -6.69
CA LEU A 144 -11.98 -0.69 -5.44
C LEU A 144 -12.77 -1.94 -5.02
N ALA A 145 -14.10 -1.90 -5.12
CA ALA A 145 -14.95 -3.05 -4.80
C ALA A 145 -14.65 -4.25 -5.72
N ALA A 146 -14.47 -4.01 -7.02
CA ALA A 146 -14.11 -5.05 -7.99
C ALA A 146 -12.74 -5.67 -7.68
N LEU A 147 -11.72 -4.86 -7.36
CA LEU A 147 -10.40 -5.34 -6.97
C LEU A 147 -10.44 -6.18 -5.70
N ASN A 148 -11.19 -5.75 -4.68
CA ASN A 148 -11.36 -6.52 -3.44
C ASN A 148 -12.04 -7.87 -3.69
N LYS A 149 -13.07 -7.91 -4.54
CA LYS A 149 -13.74 -9.14 -4.95
C LYS A 149 -12.78 -10.10 -5.66
N ALA A 150 -12.03 -9.61 -6.65
CA ALA A 150 -11.05 -10.40 -7.38
C ALA A 150 -9.94 -10.95 -6.46
N ARG A 151 -9.54 -10.19 -5.43
CA ARG A 151 -8.56 -10.64 -4.43
C ARG A 151 -9.10 -11.80 -3.58
N TYR A 152 -10.38 -11.79 -3.25
CA TYR A 152 -11.04 -12.87 -2.51
C TYR A 152 -11.23 -14.13 -3.36
N GLU A 153 -11.67 -13.99 -4.61
CA GLU A 153 -11.83 -15.11 -5.55
C GLU A 153 -10.49 -15.81 -5.84
N ARG A 154 -9.41 -15.04 -6.00
CA ARG A 154 -8.05 -15.58 -6.19
C ARG A 154 -7.48 -16.22 -4.91
N GLY A 155 -7.88 -15.74 -3.73
CA GLY A 155 -7.53 -16.38 -2.44
C GLY A 155 -8.35 -17.66 -2.15
N MET A 156 -9.45 -17.88 -2.87
CA MET A 156 -10.36 -19.01 -2.69
C MET A 156 -10.19 -20.10 -3.77
N SER A 157 -9.12 -20.08 -4.58
CA SER A 157 -8.88 -21.12 -5.58
C SER A 157 -8.55 -22.45 -4.88
N PRO A 158 -9.45 -23.46 -4.87
CA PRO A 158 -9.12 -24.78 -4.37
C PRO A 158 -8.24 -25.46 -5.41
N ASN A 159 -7.18 -26.11 -4.96
CA ASN A 159 -6.42 -27.04 -5.79
C ASN A 159 -7.40 -28.14 -6.23
N THR A 160 -7.89 -28.10 -7.46
CA THR A 160 -8.51 -29.27 -8.09
C THR A 160 -7.37 -30.14 -8.61
N ASP A 161 -7.02 -31.12 -7.79
CA ASP A 161 -6.07 -32.19 -8.10
C ASP A 161 -6.50 -32.95 -9.37
N HIS A 162 -5.50 -33.28 -10.21
CA HIS A 162 -5.56 -34.37 -11.20
C HIS A 162 -4.56 -35.45 -10.79
#